data_AF-A0A7X2PIX2-F1
#
_entry.id   AF-A0A7X2PIX2-F1
#
_cell.length_a   1.000
_cell.length_b   1.000
_cell.length_c   1.000
_cell.angle_alpha   90.00
_cell.angle_beta   90.00
_cell.angle_gamma   90.00
#
_symmetry.space_group_name_H-M   'P 1'
#
loop_
_entity.id
_entity.type
_entity.pdbx_description
1 polymer ?
#
loop_
_entity_poly.entity_id
_entity_poly.type
_entity_poly.pdbx_seq_one_letter_code
_entity_poly.pdbx_strand_id
1 'polypeptide(L)'
;MRYDEYLANGWPIASGPVEGACKNLIGGRMERSGMRWTEAMAEAIVQLRAIYLSRDFDLYWQFHIEQDQRRLYPAVWSVVPK
;
A
#
# COMPACT_ATOMS: atom_id res chain seq x y z
N MET A 1 -15.10 8.10 -26.47
CA MET A 1 -13.69 7.85 -26.12
C MET A 1 -13.10 6.97 -27.22
N ARG A 2 -11.89 7.25 -27.73
CA ARG A 2 -11.28 6.52 -28.86
C ARG A 2 -10.41 5.37 -28.35
N TYR A 3 -11.07 4.30 -27.95
CA TYR A 3 -10.46 3.20 -27.20
C TYR A 3 -9.43 2.41 -28.02
N ASP A 4 -9.72 2.25 -29.31
CA ASP A 4 -8.89 1.64 -30.34
C ASP A 4 -7.58 2.40 -30.56
N GLU A 5 -7.63 3.73 -30.69
CA GLU A 5 -6.44 4.57 -30.83
C GLU A 5 -5.53 4.44 -29.59
N TYR A 6 -6.11 4.44 -28.39
CA TYR A 6 -5.34 4.40 -27.16
C TYR A 6 -4.69 3.03 -26.90
N LEU A 7 -5.38 1.93 -27.26
CA LEU A 7 -4.79 0.59 -27.25
C LEU A 7 -3.66 0.47 -28.27
N ALA A 8 -3.85 0.98 -29.49
CA ALA A 8 -2.83 0.95 -30.54
C ALA A 8 -1.57 1.73 -30.16
N ASN A 9 -1.72 2.82 -29.39
CA ASN A 9 -0.61 3.61 -28.85
C ASN A 9 0.01 3.01 -27.58
N GLY A 10 -0.47 1.85 -27.10
CA GLY A 10 0.05 1.18 -25.91
C GLY A 10 -0.17 1.96 -24.61
N TRP A 11 -1.13 2.88 -24.58
CA TRP A 11 -1.40 3.68 -23.39
C TRP A 11 -2.04 2.80 -22.31
N PRO A 12 -1.67 2.97 -21.03
CA PRO A 12 -2.26 2.22 -19.92
C PRO A 12 -3.64 2.79 -19.57
N ILE A 13 -4.55 2.76 -20.54
CA ILE A 13 -5.93 3.18 -20.40
C ILE A 13 -6.76 2.02 -19.88
N ALA A 14 -7.17 2.12 -18.61
CA ALA A 14 -8.24 1.30 -18.03
C ALA A 14 -8.12 -0.20 -18.38
N SER A 15 -6.91 -0.75 -18.27
CA SER A 15 -6.72 -2.18 -18.42
C SER A 15 -7.38 -2.89 -17.22
N GLY A 16 -7.92 -4.09 -17.44
CA GLY A 16 -8.61 -4.86 -16.39
C GLY A 16 -7.87 -4.92 -15.05
N PRO A 17 -6.52 -5.06 -15.01
CA PRO A 17 -5.76 -4.99 -13.75
C PRO A 17 -5.85 -3.64 -13.04
N VAL A 18 -5.80 -2.52 -13.76
CA VAL A 18 -5.88 -1.17 -13.19
C VAL A 18 -7.28 -0.92 -12.64
N GLU A 19 -8.32 -1.23 -13.42
CA GLU A 19 -9.71 -1.12 -12.96
C GLU A 19 -9.98 -2.04 -11.76
N GLY A 20 -9.44 -3.26 -11.81
CA GLY A 20 -9.51 -4.23 -10.72
C GLY A 20 -8.85 -3.72 -9.44
N ALA A 21 -7.72 -3.02 -9.55
CA ALA A 21 -7.08 -2.36 -8.41
C ALA A 21 -7.94 -1.22 -7.87
N CYS A 22 -8.44 -0.31 -8.72
CA CYS A 22 -9.33 0.77 -8.28
C CYS A 22 -10.56 0.23 -7.53
N LYS A 23 -11.19 -0.83 -8.04
CA LYS A 23 -12.36 -1.45 -7.42
C LYS A 23 -12.03 -2.15 -6.10
N ASN A 24 -11.01 -3.00 -6.07
CA ASN A 24 -10.76 -3.89 -4.94
C ASN A 24 -9.83 -3.30 -3.87
N LEU A 25 -8.77 -2.61 -4.29
CA LEU A 25 -7.81 -1.96 -3.39
C LEU A 25 -8.40 -0.67 -2.82
N ILE A 26 -8.82 0.25 -3.68
CA ILE A 26 -9.32 1.58 -3.27
C ILE A 26 -10.78 1.47 -2.79
N GLY A 27 -11.72 1.16 -3.69
CA GLY A 27 -13.16 1.14 -3.37
C GLY A 27 -13.50 0.17 -2.24
N GLY A 28 -12.84 -0.99 -2.19
CA GLY A 28 -13.01 -2.00 -1.15
C GLY A 28 -12.76 -1.50 0.28
N ARG A 29 -12.03 -0.39 0.46
CA ARG A 29 -11.74 0.20 1.79
C ARG A 29 -12.06 1.68 1.93
N MET A 30 -12.00 2.48 0.87
CA MET A 30 -12.15 3.94 0.95
C MET A 30 -13.61 4.40 0.78
N GLU A 31 -14.45 3.63 0.10
CA GLU A 31 -15.79 4.06 -0.33
C GLU A 31 -16.94 3.48 0.52
N ARG A 32 -16.66 2.86 1.68
CA ARG A 32 -17.75 2.34 2.52
C ARG A 32 -18.41 3.46 3.33
N SER A 33 -19.65 3.21 3.75
CA SER A 33 -20.45 4.16 4.53
C SER A 33 -19.73 4.60 5.82
N GLY A 34 -19.84 5.90 6.12
CA GLY A 34 -19.32 6.50 7.35
C GLY A 34 -17.81 6.76 7.36
N MET A 35 -17.11 6.49 6.27
CA MET A 35 -15.66 6.68 6.21
C MET A 35 -15.30 8.13 5.98
N ARG A 36 -14.32 8.60 6.75
CA ARG A 36 -13.72 9.92 6.59
C ARG A 36 -12.21 9.76 6.62
N TRP A 37 -11.56 10.37 5.66
CA TRP A 37 -10.13 10.25 5.47
C TRP A 37 -9.51 11.62 5.28
N THR A 38 -8.35 11.82 5.89
CA THR A 38 -7.37 12.74 5.34
C THR A 38 -6.57 12.00 4.28
N GLU A 39 -5.96 12.73 3.35
CA GLU A 39 -5.12 12.15 2.30
C GLU A 39 -4.01 11.28 2.89
N ALA A 40 -3.30 11.77 3.91
CA ALA A 40 -2.24 11.03 4.58
C ALA A 40 -2.72 9.71 5.20
N MET A 41 -3.92 9.69 5.80
CA MET A 41 -4.48 8.47 6.39
C MET A 41 -4.98 7.50 5.32
N ALA A 42 -5.60 8.01 4.25
CA ALA A 42 -6.02 7.18 3.12
C ALA A 42 -4.81 6.49 2.48
N GLU A 43 -3.74 7.23 2.21
CA GLU A 43 -2.52 6.71 1.61
C GLU A 43 -1.89 5.60 2.47
N ALA A 44 -1.70 5.85 3.77
CA ALA A 44 -1.13 4.85 4.68
C ALA A 44 -1.93 3.54 4.70
N ILE A 45 -3.26 3.64 4.74
CA ILE A 45 -4.14 2.47 4.72
C ILE A 45 -4.13 1.76 3.37
N VAL A 46 -4.11 2.51 2.25
CA VAL A 46 -4.03 1.94 0.91
C VAL A 46 -2.72 1.19 0.70
N GLN A 47 -1.59 1.74 1.13
CA GLN A 47 -0.28 1.08 1.03
C GLN A 47 -0.26 -0.24 1.82
N LEU A 48 -0.71 -0.22 3.08
CA LEU A 48 -0.81 -1.43 3.90
C LEU A 48 -1.72 -2.48 3.27
N ARG A 49 -2.86 -2.05 2.70
CA ARG A 49 -3.81 -2.94 2.02
C ARG A 49 -3.24 -3.51 0.73
N ALA A 50 -2.43 -2.75 -0.01
CA ALA A 50 -1.76 -3.23 -1.22
C ALA A 50 -0.79 -4.37 -0.91
N ILE A 51 0.01 -4.22 0.15
CA ILE A 51 0.91 -5.28 0.66
C ILE A 51 0.09 -6.52 1.05
N TYR A 52 -1.01 -6.34 1.78
CA TYR A 52 -1.86 -7.45 2.20
C TYR A 52 -2.49 -8.20 1.01
N LEU A 53 -3.07 -7.48 0.03
CA LEU A 53 -3.70 -8.09 -1.14
C LEU A 53 -2.68 -8.77 -2.07
N SER A 54 -1.44 -8.28 -2.10
CA SER A 54 -0.34 -8.89 -2.84
C SER A 54 0.23 -10.14 -2.16
N ARG A 55 -0.21 -10.43 -0.91
CA ARG A 55 0.27 -11.53 -0.06
C ARG A 55 1.72 -11.39 0.40
N ASP A 56 2.23 -10.15 0.42
CA ASP A 56 3.60 -9.84 0.82
C ASP A 56 3.70 -9.36 2.28
N PHE A 57 2.61 -9.49 3.04
CA PHE A 57 2.52 -8.93 4.40
C PHE A 57 3.60 -9.47 5.33
N ASP A 58 3.88 -10.77 5.32
CA ASP A 58 4.84 -11.36 6.24
C ASP A 58 6.27 -10.85 5.97
N LEU A 59 6.63 -10.75 4.69
CA LEU A 59 7.93 -10.19 4.26
C LEU A 59 8.04 -8.72 4.62
N TYR A 60 7.00 -7.93 4.33
CA TYR A 60 6.97 -6.52 4.68
C TYR A 60 7.02 -6.31 6.19
N TRP A 61 6.33 -7.12 6.98
CA TRP A 61 6.27 -6.96 8.43
C TRP A 61 7.63 -7.17 9.08
N GLN A 62 8.37 -8.19 8.64
CA GLN A 62 9.76 -8.41 9.06
C GLN A 62 10.65 -7.21 8.71
N PHE A 63 10.60 -6.75 7.46
CA PHE A 63 11.33 -5.56 7.02
C PHE A 63 10.96 -4.32 7.86
N HIS A 64 9.67 -4.09 8.08
CA HIS A 64 9.16 -2.95 8.83
C HIS A 64 9.70 -2.94 10.26
N ILE A 65 9.64 -4.08 10.96
CA ILE A 65 10.21 -4.21 12.30
C ILE A 65 11.71 -3.88 12.28
N GLU A 66 12.48 -4.44 11.36
CA GLU A 66 13.92 -4.16 11.28
C GLU A 66 14.24 -2.69 11.06
N GLN A 67 13.51 -2.02 10.16
CA GLN A 67 13.68 -0.59 9.94
C GLN A 67 13.26 0.23 11.16
N ASP A 68 12.17 -0.15 11.82
CA ASP A 68 11.68 0.56 13.00
C ASP A 68 12.67 0.43 14.17
N GLN A 69 13.24 -0.77 14.37
CA GLN A 69 14.30 -1.00 15.35
C GLN A 69 15.53 -0.14 15.07
N ARG A 70 15.99 -0.06 13.81
CA ARG A 70 17.13 0.80 13.42
C ARG A 70 16.83 2.28 13.66
N ARG A 71 15.59 2.72 13.40
CA ARG A 71 15.16 4.12 13.59
C ARG A 71 15.07 4.49 15.08
N LEU A 72 14.48 3.62 15.90
CA LEU A 72 14.24 3.87 17.32
C LEU A 72 15.51 3.67 18.17
N TYR A 73 16.36 2.72 17.79
CA TYR A 73 17.58 2.35 18.52
C TYR A 73 18.83 2.42 17.63
N PRO A 74 19.26 3.64 17.22
CA PRO A 74 20.42 3.81 16.34
C PRO A 74 21.76 3.52 17.02
N ALA A 75 21.79 3.45 18.36
CA ALA A 75 22.98 3.14 19.15
C ALA A 75 22.96 1.67 19.63
N VAL A 76 24.14 1.08 19.79
CA VAL A 76 24.30 -0.25 20.39
C VAL A 76 23.81 -0.17 21.84
N TRP A 77 22.66 -0.77 22.12
CA TRP A 77 22.21 -0.92 23.49
C TRP A 77 23.05 -2.02 24.15
N SER A 78 23.56 -1.75 25.35
CA SER A 78 24.20 -2.77 26.19
C SER A 78 23.26 -3.11 27.33
N VAL A 79 23.05 -4.40 27.57
CA VAL A 79 22.41 -4.87 28.81
C VAL A 79 23.33 -4.43 29.94
N VAL A 80 22.89 -3.53 30.81
CA VAL A 80 23.58 -3.27 32.08
C VAL A 80 23.14 -4.39 33.03
N PRO A 81 24.03 -5.33 33.39
CA PRO A 81 23.70 -6.34 34.40
C PRO A 81 23.49 -5.62 35.74
N LYS A 82 22.49 -6.07 36.50
CA LYS A 82 22.18 -5.53 37.81
C LYS A 82 23.12 -6.06 38.88
#